data_AF-A0A832I7E7-F1
#
_entry.id   AF-A0A832I7E7-F1
#
_cell.length_a   1.000
_cell.length_b   1.000
_cell.length_c   1.000
_cell.angle_alpha   90.00
_cell.angle_beta   90.00
_cell.angle_gamma   90.00
#
_symmetry.space_group_name_H-M   'P 1'
#
loop_
_entity.id
_entity.type
_entity.pdbx_description
1 polymer ?
#
loop_
_entity_poly.entity_id
_entity_poly.type
_entity_poly.pdbx_seq_one_letter_code
_entity_poly.pdbx_strand_id
1 'polypeptide(L)'
;MQDEKDERILNLLRLKEELEKDLKKKGILREHRAEQRKQTSQPKIEFEPDIDLPVENIWTLHDLNHYAYGISDDVIQKSLQKKLHSVKDEEHRYVITNLIKLLRGEKIEATRTNSVHVECLKILSELYFLEGDVVKDTIQLLRKYPGQPLVYLTAAEVFLAFGRFNEAVKLFQIYSELTKDPYAALVLEAYTEGQVSSSTFATCVSRDGYKSMLLIISALTEAEEKLMKVAPVLEKRDFACAQYVSARSKGKVSKPFFHCSRLLIYDEALKFVQNKSVNQTLLEKIAVKDPLARLLLVSINLQDDPGKGFEHMKAFFNSVGEILYVETDASDKPRLVRNLLEFQKLPKNFKRVTSERDLEHLFEALSSQDVWIFFKDPEYLRLYFGERHCKNTCLWEGWTNA
;
A
#
# COMPACT_ATOMS: atom_id res chain seq x y z
N MET A 1 -46.92 46.50 27.96
CA MET A 1 -45.72 46.11 28.75
C MET A 1 -44.60 45.48 27.91
N GLN A 2 -44.88 44.77 26.80
CA GLN A 2 -43.84 44.33 25.86
C GLN A 2 -43.42 45.48 24.92
N ASP A 3 -44.37 46.26 24.42
CA ASP A 3 -44.11 47.36 23.48
C ASP A 3 -43.31 48.54 24.08
N GLU A 4 -43.47 48.83 25.38
CA GLU A 4 -42.66 49.84 26.09
C GLU A 4 -41.18 49.43 26.26
N LYS A 5 -40.88 48.13 26.23
CA LYS A 5 -39.50 47.63 26.29
C LYS A 5 -38.80 47.78 24.95
N ASP A 6 -39.52 47.60 23.85
CA ASP A 6 -38.98 47.71 22.51
C ASP A 6 -38.72 49.18 22.13
N GLU A 7 -39.58 50.12 22.54
CA GLU A 7 -39.31 51.56 22.39
C GLU A 7 -38.10 52.02 23.22
N ARG A 8 -37.89 51.47 24.42
CA ARG A 8 -36.70 51.76 25.23
C ARG A 8 -35.40 51.28 24.56
N ILE A 9 -35.43 50.12 23.91
CA ILE A 9 -34.27 49.57 23.21
C ILE A 9 -33.96 50.41 21.96
N LEU A 10 -34.97 50.82 21.20
CA LEU A 10 -34.82 51.71 20.05
C LEU A 10 -34.26 53.09 20.46
N ASN A 11 -34.72 53.64 21.59
CA ASN A 11 -34.19 54.89 22.11
C ASN A 11 -32.73 54.77 22.59
N LEU A 12 -32.35 53.63 23.20
CA LEU A 12 -30.96 53.36 23.57
C LEU A 12 -30.03 53.25 22.36
N LEU A 13 -30.48 52.62 21.27
CA LEU A 13 -29.71 52.51 20.03
C LEU A 13 -29.50 53.88 19.36
N ARG A 14 -30.53 54.73 19.34
CA ARG A 14 -30.40 56.11 18.82
C ARG A 14 -29.45 56.95 19.66
N LEU A 15 -29.54 56.87 20.99
CA LEU A 15 -28.60 57.53 21.91
C LEU A 15 -27.15 57.07 21.69
N LYS A 16 -26.94 55.77 21.41
CA LYS A 16 -25.62 55.23 21.09
C LYS A 16 -25.07 55.80 19.78
N GLU A 17 -25.87 55.87 18.73
CA GLU A 17 -25.44 56.44 17.45
C GLU A 17 -25.15 57.95 17.53
N GLU A 18 -25.94 58.68 18.31
CA GLU A 18 -25.70 60.11 18.56
C GLU A 18 -24.40 60.33 19.36
N LEU A 19 -24.15 59.52 20.40
CA LEU A 19 -22.90 59.54 21.16
C LEU A 19 -21.68 59.21 20.28
N GLU A 20 -21.78 58.22 19.39
CA GLU A 20 -20.68 57.87 18.47
C GLU A 20 -20.40 59.00 17.45
N LYS A 21 -21.43 59.69 16.97
CA LYS A 21 -21.26 60.88 16.09
C LYS A 21 -20.63 62.05 16.83
N ASP A 22 -21.04 62.30 18.07
CA ASP A 22 -20.47 63.38 18.89
C ASP A 22 -19.02 63.10 19.32
N LEU A 23 -18.68 61.84 19.60
CA LEU A 23 -17.30 61.44 19.92
C LEU A 23 -16.38 61.50 18.69
N LYS A 24 -16.90 61.23 17.48
CA LYS A 24 -16.17 61.47 16.22
C LYS A 24 -15.97 62.97 15.94
N LYS A 25 -16.99 63.81 16.16
CA LYS A 25 -16.88 65.28 16.04
C LYS A 25 -15.91 65.90 17.05
N LYS A 26 -15.82 65.35 18.25
CA LYS A 26 -14.87 65.78 19.30
C LYS A 26 -13.44 65.25 19.09
N GLY A 27 -13.18 64.48 18.02
CA GLY A 27 -11.84 64.03 17.64
C GLY A 27 -11.23 62.95 18.54
N ILE A 28 -12.03 62.31 19.41
CA ILE A 28 -11.56 61.32 20.40
C ILE A 28 -11.56 59.90 19.79
N LEU A 29 -12.45 59.63 18.83
CA LEU A 29 -12.49 58.37 18.09
C LEU A 29 -11.61 58.45 16.82
N ARG A 30 -10.37 58.00 16.91
CA ARG A 30 -9.50 57.81 15.74
C ARG A 30 -9.96 56.58 14.96
N GLU A 31 -10.29 56.75 13.69
CA GLU A 31 -10.46 55.64 12.76
C GLU A 31 -9.16 54.84 12.71
N HIS A 32 -9.24 53.53 12.97
CA HIS A 32 -8.12 52.61 12.77
C HIS A 32 -7.73 52.64 11.29
N ARG A 33 -6.75 53.48 10.94
CA ARG A 33 -6.04 53.38 9.67
C ARG A 33 -5.44 51.97 9.61
N ALA A 34 -5.85 51.21 8.61
CA ALA A 34 -5.21 49.96 8.24
C ALA A 34 -3.77 50.27 7.81
N GLU A 35 -2.85 50.25 8.76
CA GLU A 35 -1.43 50.11 8.45
C GLU A 35 -1.26 48.76 7.76
N GLN A 36 -0.87 48.80 6.49
CA GLN A 36 -0.29 47.66 5.79
C GLN A 36 0.96 47.22 6.57
N ARG A 37 0.75 46.36 7.57
CA ARG A 37 1.82 45.51 8.10
C ARG A 37 2.29 44.67 6.93
N LYS A 38 3.52 44.93 6.47
CA LYS A 38 4.30 43.93 5.75
C LYS A 38 4.07 42.61 6.48
N GLN A 39 3.42 41.65 5.83
CA GLN A 39 3.39 40.28 6.28
C GLN A 39 4.86 39.87 6.38
N THR A 40 5.41 39.94 7.59
CA THR A 40 6.47 39.02 7.97
C THR A 40 5.83 37.67 7.75
N SER A 41 6.31 36.96 6.73
CA SER A 41 6.01 35.55 6.54
C SER A 41 6.22 34.89 7.89
N GLN A 42 5.14 34.60 8.61
CA GLN A 42 5.23 33.67 9.72
C GLN A 42 5.87 32.43 9.10
N PRO A 43 7.06 31.98 9.56
CA PRO A 43 7.52 30.68 9.15
C PRO A 43 6.37 29.75 9.48
N LYS A 44 5.85 29.03 8.47
CA LYS A 44 5.08 27.82 8.74
C LYS A 44 6.04 26.99 9.57
N ILE A 45 5.88 27.00 10.88
CA ILE A 45 6.44 25.97 11.73
C ILE A 45 5.64 24.74 11.30
N GLU A 46 6.14 24.07 10.27
CA GLU A 46 5.77 22.70 9.99
C GLU A 46 6.20 21.95 11.25
N PHE A 47 5.24 21.71 12.15
CA PHE A 47 5.41 20.70 13.16
C PHE A 47 5.68 19.41 12.41
N GLU A 48 6.95 19.06 12.26
CA GLU A 48 7.32 17.76 11.75
C GLU A 48 6.63 16.73 12.65
N PRO A 49 5.83 15.81 12.09
CA PRO A 49 5.14 14.82 12.89
C PRO A 49 6.17 13.97 13.61
N ASP A 50 6.33 14.18 14.92
CA ASP A 50 7.20 13.35 15.75
C ASP A 50 6.48 12.02 15.98
N ILE A 51 6.93 10.98 15.29
CA ILE A 51 6.45 9.62 15.51
C ILE A 51 7.21 9.00 16.68
N ASP A 52 6.44 8.56 17.67
CA ASP A 52 6.96 7.87 18.84
C ASP A 52 7.27 6.41 18.50
N LEU A 53 8.47 6.16 17.98
CA LEU A 53 8.94 4.80 17.69
C LEU A 53 9.61 4.17 18.93
N PRO A 54 9.22 2.95 19.32
CA PRO A 54 9.88 2.21 20.41
C PRO A 54 11.18 1.60 19.88
N VAL A 55 12.27 2.39 19.88
CA VAL A 55 13.55 1.99 19.26
C VAL A 55 14.12 0.72 19.89
N GLU A 56 13.88 0.50 21.18
CA GLU A 56 14.22 -0.74 21.89
C GLU A 56 13.64 -2.01 21.26
N ASN A 57 12.52 -1.91 20.54
CA ASN A 57 11.82 -3.04 19.92
C ASN A 57 12.08 -3.16 18.42
N ILE A 58 12.93 -2.31 17.83
CA ILE A 58 13.16 -2.28 16.38
C ILE A 58 14.47 -3.00 16.06
N TRP A 59 14.40 -4.19 15.48
CA TRP A 59 15.57 -4.99 15.08
C TRP A 59 15.62 -5.25 13.58
N THR A 60 14.55 -4.94 12.86
CA THR A 60 14.41 -5.28 11.45
C THR A 60 13.62 -4.21 10.71
N LEU A 61 13.66 -4.26 9.38
CA LEU A 61 12.80 -3.43 8.53
C LEU A 61 11.31 -3.75 8.76
N HIS A 62 10.98 -5.00 9.11
CA HIS A 62 9.61 -5.43 9.37
C HIS A 62 9.06 -4.85 10.67
N ASP A 63 9.89 -4.65 11.70
CA ASP A 63 9.48 -3.93 12.92
C ASP A 63 9.13 -2.47 12.61
N LEU A 64 9.85 -1.84 11.67
CA LEU A 64 9.47 -0.51 11.19
C LEU A 64 8.12 -0.52 10.49
N ASN A 65 7.80 -1.55 9.71
CA ASN A 65 6.47 -1.67 9.12
C ASN A 65 5.38 -1.88 10.17
N HIS A 66 5.68 -2.61 11.25
CA HIS A 66 4.73 -2.82 12.35
C HIS A 66 4.33 -1.50 13.02
N TYR A 67 5.30 -0.64 13.35
CA TYR A 67 5.03 0.62 14.07
C TYR A 67 4.75 1.83 13.16
N ALA A 68 5.34 1.87 11.96
CA ALA A 68 5.38 3.04 11.09
C ALA A 68 4.84 2.77 9.67
N TYR A 69 3.83 1.92 9.55
CA TYR A 69 3.23 1.57 8.26
C TYR A 69 2.68 2.79 7.51
N GLY A 70 3.20 3.03 6.31
CA GLY A 70 2.79 4.16 5.47
C GLY A 70 3.30 5.53 5.95
N ILE A 71 4.29 5.54 6.85
CA ILE A 71 5.05 6.74 7.20
C ILE A 71 6.29 6.84 6.30
N SER A 72 6.65 8.05 5.89
CA SER A 72 7.80 8.30 5.03
C SER A 72 9.12 7.96 5.71
N ASP A 73 10.09 7.53 4.90
CA ASP A 73 11.40 7.08 5.38
C ASP A 73 12.19 8.22 6.05
N ASP A 74 12.05 9.47 5.56
CA ASP A 74 12.64 10.66 6.15
C ASP A 74 12.22 10.87 7.62
N VAL A 75 10.93 10.70 7.91
CA VAL A 75 10.38 10.92 9.25
C VAL A 75 10.84 9.80 10.19
N ILE A 76 10.85 8.55 9.70
CA ILE A 76 11.34 7.40 10.48
C ILE A 76 12.82 7.55 10.79
N GLN A 77 13.64 7.89 9.79
CA GLN A 77 15.06 8.14 9.97
C GLN A 77 15.32 9.18 11.06
N LYS A 78 14.63 10.33 11.01
CA LYS A 78 14.80 11.40 12.00
C LYS A 78 14.46 10.89 13.40
N SER A 79 13.37 10.14 13.56
CA SER A 79 12.95 9.56 14.85
C SER A 79 13.99 8.55 15.37
N LEU A 80 14.46 7.63 14.53
CA LEU A 80 15.51 6.67 14.90
C LEU A 80 16.82 7.36 15.29
N GLN A 81 17.27 8.37 14.54
CA GLN A 81 18.49 9.11 14.87
C GLN A 81 18.39 9.84 16.21
N LYS A 82 17.26 10.49 16.49
CA LYS A 82 17.03 11.17 17.77
C LYS A 82 17.16 10.22 18.94
N LYS A 83 16.66 8.98 18.81
CA LYS A 83 16.59 7.98 19.88
C LYS A 83 17.77 6.99 19.90
N LEU A 84 18.67 7.01 18.92
CA LEU A 84 19.80 6.07 18.84
C LEU A 84 20.67 6.02 20.11
N HIS A 85 20.80 7.16 20.80
CA HIS A 85 21.58 7.27 22.04
C HIS A 85 20.98 6.48 23.23
N SER A 86 19.69 6.12 23.18
CA SER A 86 19.04 5.32 24.24
C SER A 86 19.32 3.82 24.09
N VAL A 87 19.75 3.37 22.92
CA VAL A 87 20.08 1.97 22.63
C VAL A 87 21.42 1.63 23.25
N LYS A 88 21.42 0.80 24.30
CA LYS A 88 22.64 0.42 25.04
C LYS A 88 23.42 -0.71 24.37
N ASP A 89 22.72 -1.69 23.83
CA ASP A 89 23.31 -2.86 23.18
C ASP A 89 24.04 -2.46 21.89
N GLU A 90 25.27 -2.96 21.73
CA GLU A 90 26.14 -2.56 20.62
C GLU A 90 25.67 -3.14 19.29
N GLU A 91 25.21 -4.40 19.28
CA GLU A 91 24.65 -5.03 18.08
C GLU A 91 23.37 -4.31 17.66
N HIS A 92 22.46 -4.05 18.60
CA HIS A 92 21.22 -3.33 18.33
C HIS A 92 21.50 -1.95 17.76
N ARG A 93 22.42 -1.20 18.35
CA ARG A 93 22.83 0.12 17.86
C ARG A 93 23.39 0.03 16.44
N TYR A 94 24.17 -1.01 16.14
CA TYR A 94 24.68 -1.29 14.80
C TYR A 94 23.55 -1.58 13.81
N VAL A 95 22.55 -2.37 14.20
CA VAL A 95 21.37 -2.66 13.38
C VAL A 95 20.57 -1.39 13.09
N ILE A 96 20.23 -0.59 14.10
CA ILE A 96 19.51 0.68 13.90
C ILE A 96 20.30 1.62 12.99
N THR A 97 21.63 1.71 13.16
CA THR A 97 22.48 2.54 12.30
C THR A 97 22.41 2.11 10.84
N ASN A 98 22.41 0.81 10.57
CA ASN A 98 22.31 0.29 9.20
C ASN A 98 20.88 0.37 8.64
N LEU A 99 19.85 0.27 9.49
CA LEU A 99 18.47 0.58 9.08
C LEU A 99 18.35 2.04 8.64
N ILE A 100 18.95 2.99 9.39
CA ILE A 100 19.00 4.40 9.01
C ILE A 100 19.70 4.58 7.64
N LYS A 101 20.83 3.91 7.42
CA LYS A 101 21.51 3.94 6.11
C LYS A 101 20.61 3.41 4.99
N LEU A 102 19.97 2.27 5.20
CA LEU A 102 19.08 1.67 4.22
C LEU A 102 17.91 2.59 3.86
N LEU A 103 17.31 3.26 4.87
CA LEU A 103 16.25 4.25 4.68
C LEU A 103 16.69 5.49 3.89
N ARG A 104 18.00 5.80 3.87
CA ARG A 104 18.59 6.87 3.03
C ARG A 104 18.87 6.44 1.60
N GLY A 105 18.67 5.17 1.27
CA GLY A 105 19.20 4.59 0.04
C GLY A 105 20.72 4.48 0.05
N GLU A 106 21.34 4.35 1.23
CA GLU A 106 22.75 4.04 1.37
C GLU A 106 22.95 2.53 1.54
N LYS A 107 23.97 1.99 0.88
CA LYS A 107 24.35 0.58 0.97
C LYS A 107 24.94 0.27 2.35
N ILE A 108 24.64 -0.94 2.84
CA ILE A 108 25.24 -1.48 4.05
C ILE A 108 26.64 -2.03 3.73
N GLU A 109 27.65 -1.55 4.46
CA GLU A 109 29.04 -1.96 4.29
C GLU A 109 29.35 -3.31 4.96
N ALA A 110 30.50 -3.88 4.60
CA ALA A 110 30.98 -5.17 5.10
C ALA A 110 30.91 -5.28 6.63
N THR A 111 30.33 -6.39 7.09
CA THR A 111 29.87 -6.57 8.46
C THR A 111 31.02 -6.97 9.38
N ARG A 112 31.14 -6.28 10.53
CA ARG A 112 32.04 -6.70 11.62
C ARG A 112 31.46 -7.86 12.45
N THR A 113 30.17 -8.15 12.29
CA THR A 113 29.39 -9.09 13.11
C THR A 113 28.61 -10.09 12.23
N ASN A 114 28.60 -11.36 12.64
CA ASN A 114 27.87 -12.48 12.00
C ASN A 114 26.56 -12.77 12.74
N SER A 115 25.71 -11.76 12.92
CA SER A 115 24.40 -11.94 13.54
C SER A 115 23.30 -12.14 12.51
N VAL A 116 22.26 -12.88 12.87
CA VAL A 116 21.15 -13.17 11.97
C VAL A 116 20.46 -11.88 11.49
N HIS A 117 20.29 -10.89 12.37
CA HIS A 117 19.68 -9.60 12.02
C HIS A 117 20.50 -8.86 10.97
N VAL A 118 21.81 -8.80 11.17
CA VAL A 118 22.75 -8.12 10.27
C VAL A 118 22.83 -8.82 8.92
N GLU A 119 22.86 -10.15 8.90
CA GLU A 119 22.88 -10.93 7.65
C GLU A 119 21.57 -10.82 6.87
N CYS A 120 20.43 -10.84 7.55
CA CYS A 120 19.13 -10.58 6.90
C CYS A 120 19.06 -9.17 6.31
N LEU A 121 19.48 -8.17 7.09
CA LEU A 121 19.48 -6.78 6.65
C LEU A 121 20.44 -6.56 5.47
N LYS A 122 21.59 -7.26 5.45
CA LYS A 122 22.52 -7.26 4.32
C LYS A 122 21.86 -7.83 3.06
N ILE A 123 21.17 -8.96 3.16
CA ILE A 123 20.44 -9.55 2.01
C ILE A 123 19.38 -8.58 1.48
N LEU A 124 18.64 -7.89 2.37
CA LEU A 124 17.68 -6.86 1.94
C LEU A 124 18.38 -5.67 1.28
N SER A 125 19.55 -5.26 1.76
CA SER A 125 20.37 -4.24 1.07
C SER A 125 20.78 -4.73 -0.32
N GLU A 126 21.35 -5.92 -0.45
CA GLU A 126 21.78 -6.50 -1.74
C GLU A 126 20.61 -6.65 -2.72
N LEU A 127 19.43 -7.04 -2.21
CA LEU A 127 18.16 -7.02 -2.93
C LEU A 127 17.89 -5.62 -3.49
N TYR A 128 17.82 -4.61 -2.63
CA TYR A 128 17.40 -3.26 -3.01
C TYR A 128 18.38 -2.59 -4.00
N PHE A 129 19.67 -2.93 -3.95
CA PHE A 129 20.69 -2.41 -4.87
C PHE A 129 20.99 -3.32 -6.09
N LEU A 130 20.30 -4.46 -6.24
CA LEU A 130 20.54 -5.45 -7.31
C LEU A 130 22.00 -5.93 -7.40
N GLU A 131 22.62 -6.18 -6.27
CA GLU A 131 24.01 -6.61 -6.24
C GLU A 131 24.16 -8.08 -5.86
N GLY A 132 25.02 -8.79 -6.58
CA GLY A 132 25.33 -10.19 -6.32
C GLY A 132 24.21 -11.15 -6.70
N ASP A 133 24.31 -12.39 -6.21
CA ASP A 133 23.31 -13.43 -6.42
C ASP A 133 22.46 -13.55 -5.16
N VAL A 134 21.55 -12.59 -4.98
CA VAL A 134 20.69 -12.45 -3.79
C VAL A 134 19.91 -13.73 -3.51
N VAL A 135 19.48 -14.46 -4.56
CA VAL A 135 18.76 -15.72 -4.40
C VAL A 135 19.68 -16.80 -3.83
N LYS A 136 20.90 -16.94 -4.35
CA LYS A 136 21.88 -17.89 -3.83
C LYS A 136 22.29 -17.55 -2.40
N ASP A 137 22.49 -16.28 -2.08
CA ASP A 137 22.86 -15.83 -0.74
C ASP A 137 21.72 -16.06 0.26
N THR A 138 20.47 -15.83 -0.17
CA THR A 138 19.26 -16.19 0.60
C THR A 138 19.17 -17.69 0.89
N ILE A 139 19.49 -18.55 -0.10
CA ILE A 139 19.51 -20.01 0.10
C ILE A 139 20.60 -20.41 1.11
N GLN A 140 21.77 -19.77 1.06
CA GLN A 140 22.83 -20.02 2.04
C GLN A 140 22.40 -19.58 3.45
N LEU A 141 21.72 -18.43 3.58
CA LEU A 141 21.19 -17.96 4.85
C LEU A 141 20.17 -18.95 5.45
N LEU A 142 19.24 -19.46 4.64
CA LEU A 142 18.27 -20.49 5.06
C LEU A 142 18.95 -21.77 5.56
N ARG A 143 20.04 -22.19 4.92
CA ARG A 143 20.83 -23.37 5.35
C ARG A 143 21.59 -23.13 6.64
N LYS A 144 22.09 -21.90 6.82
CA LYS A 144 22.87 -21.52 8.01
C LYS A 144 21.99 -21.37 9.26
N TYR A 145 20.74 -20.95 9.09
CA TYR A 145 19.81 -20.66 10.19
C TYR A 145 18.40 -21.29 10.00
N PRO A 146 18.28 -22.63 9.91
CA PRO A 146 17.04 -23.34 9.54
C PRO A 146 15.94 -23.35 10.62
N GLY A 147 16.02 -22.48 11.62
CA GLY A 147 14.99 -22.33 12.67
C GLY A 147 14.76 -20.89 13.08
N GLN A 148 15.40 -19.93 12.40
CA GLN A 148 15.27 -18.51 12.72
C GLN A 148 14.12 -17.91 11.92
N PRO A 149 13.03 -17.44 12.56
CA PRO A 149 11.86 -16.95 11.83
C PRO A 149 12.16 -15.79 10.87
N LEU A 150 13.05 -14.88 11.27
CA LEU A 150 13.46 -13.73 10.45
C LEU A 150 14.06 -14.14 9.10
N VAL A 151 14.74 -15.29 9.05
CA VAL A 151 15.37 -15.79 7.82
C VAL A 151 14.31 -16.24 6.82
N TYR A 152 13.26 -16.90 7.29
CA TYR A 152 12.11 -17.26 6.46
C TYR A 152 11.38 -16.02 5.94
N LEU A 153 11.19 -15.01 6.80
CA LEU A 153 10.54 -13.77 6.41
C LEU A 153 11.35 -12.99 5.36
N THR A 154 12.66 -12.87 5.56
CA THR A 154 13.59 -12.23 4.60
C THR A 154 13.60 -12.98 3.28
N ALA A 155 13.68 -14.31 3.32
CA ALA A 155 13.64 -15.12 2.11
C ALA A 155 12.30 -14.97 1.38
N ALA A 156 11.18 -14.92 2.08
CA ALA A 156 9.88 -14.66 1.48
C ALA A 156 9.86 -13.32 0.74
N GLU A 157 10.41 -12.25 1.31
CA GLU A 157 10.50 -10.94 0.65
C GLU A 157 11.32 -11.01 -0.66
N VAL A 158 12.47 -11.69 -0.62
CA VAL A 158 13.33 -11.90 -1.80
C VAL A 158 12.57 -12.64 -2.89
N PHE A 159 11.93 -13.78 -2.57
CA PHE A 159 11.19 -14.55 -3.56
C PHE A 159 9.98 -13.78 -4.12
N LEU A 160 9.29 -12.97 -3.30
CA LEU A 160 8.24 -12.07 -3.79
C LEU A 160 8.77 -11.04 -4.78
N ALA A 161 9.94 -10.45 -4.50
CA ALA A 161 10.56 -9.46 -5.38
C ALA A 161 10.90 -10.05 -6.76
N PHE A 162 11.22 -11.34 -6.83
CA PHE A 162 11.50 -12.06 -8.09
C PHE A 162 10.26 -12.73 -8.71
N GLY A 163 9.05 -12.48 -8.21
CA GLY A 163 7.82 -13.05 -8.76
C GLY A 163 7.59 -14.53 -8.45
N ARG A 164 8.33 -15.10 -7.47
CA ARG A 164 8.26 -16.51 -7.05
C ARG A 164 7.27 -16.68 -5.88
N PHE A 165 5.98 -16.45 -6.16
CA PHE A 165 4.93 -16.37 -5.13
C PHE A 165 4.70 -17.68 -4.36
N ASN A 166 4.79 -18.82 -5.05
CA ASN A 166 4.58 -20.13 -4.44
C ASN A 166 5.66 -20.47 -3.40
N GLU A 167 6.91 -20.09 -3.67
CA GLU A 167 8.02 -20.23 -2.73
C GLU A 167 7.90 -19.24 -1.59
N ALA A 168 7.56 -17.98 -1.90
CA ALA A 168 7.35 -16.96 -0.90
C ALA A 168 6.26 -17.33 0.12
N VAL A 169 5.09 -17.80 -0.34
CA VAL A 169 3.99 -18.16 0.57
C VAL A 169 4.38 -19.33 1.48
N LYS A 170 5.09 -20.35 0.98
CA LYS A 170 5.55 -21.47 1.80
C LYS A 170 6.49 -21.02 2.92
N LEU A 171 7.43 -20.12 2.60
CA LEU A 171 8.35 -19.56 3.59
C LEU A 171 7.61 -18.67 4.59
N PHE A 172 6.64 -17.88 4.12
CA PHE A 172 5.82 -17.03 4.97
C PHE A 172 4.91 -17.85 5.92
N GLN A 173 4.39 -18.98 5.46
CA GLN A 173 3.64 -19.93 6.30
C GLN A 173 4.51 -20.47 7.44
N ILE A 174 5.73 -20.90 7.15
CA ILE A 174 6.69 -21.36 8.18
C ILE A 174 6.96 -20.24 9.19
N TYR A 175 7.20 -19.00 8.72
CA TYR A 175 7.37 -17.84 9.58
C TYR A 175 6.15 -17.63 10.51
N SER A 176 4.94 -17.67 9.96
CA SER A 176 3.71 -17.48 10.72
C SER A 176 3.51 -18.58 11.77
N GLU A 177 3.83 -19.83 11.45
CA GLU A 177 3.74 -20.96 12.38
C GLU A 177 4.73 -20.85 13.53
N LEU A 178 5.98 -20.43 13.25
CA LEU A 178 7.02 -20.29 14.25
C LEU A 178 6.79 -19.12 15.20
N THR A 179 6.32 -17.98 14.69
CA THR A 179 6.14 -16.75 15.49
C THR A 179 4.77 -16.64 16.13
N LYS A 180 3.75 -17.29 15.56
CA LYS A 180 2.34 -17.06 15.91
C LYS A 180 1.97 -15.57 15.86
N ASP A 181 2.56 -14.85 14.91
CA ASP A 181 2.24 -13.45 14.66
C ASP A 181 0.82 -13.33 14.08
N PRO A 182 -0.12 -12.64 14.75
CA PRO A 182 -1.47 -12.52 14.26
C PRO A 182 -1.56 -11.70 12.97
N TYR A 183 -0.62 -10.78 12.71
CA TYR A 183 -0.62 -10.02 11.45
C TYR A 183 -0.22 -10.89 10.27
N ALA A 184 0.77 -11.78 10.45
CA ALA A 184 1.10 -12.80 9.46
C ALA A 184 -0.07 -13.77 9.23
N ALA A 185 -0.75 -14.22 10.30
CA ALA A 185 -1.94 -15.06 10.18
C ALA A 185 -3.07 -14.36 9.40
N LEU A 186 -3.33 -13.08 9.69
CA LEU A 186 -4.33 -12.26 9.00
C LEU A 186 -4.04 -12.13 7.50
N VAL A 187 -2.78 -11.91 7.14
CA VAL A 187 -2.33 -11.84 5.75
C VAL A 187 -2.48 -13.18 5.03
N LEU A 188 -2.11 -14.29 5.70
CA LEU A 188 -2.27 -15.63 5.14
C LEU A 188 -3.74 -15.97 4.93
N GLU A 189 -4.61 -15.66 5.89
CA GLU A 189 -6.05 -15.88 5.79
C GLU A 189 -6.64 -15.11 4.60
N ALA A 190 -6.29 -13.83 4.45
CA ALA A 190 -6.69 -13.02 3.29
C ALA A 190 -6.18 -13.62 1.96
N TYR A 191 -4.94 -14.11 1.92
CA TYR A 191 -4.35 -14.75 0.75
C TYR A 191 -5.03 -16.08 0.38
N THR A 192 -5.32 -16.94 1.36
CA THR A 192 -5.84 -18.29 1.12
C THR A 192 -7.34 -18.33 0.92
N GLU A 193 -8.08 -17.51 1.67
CA GLU A 193 -9.55 -17.55 1.69
C GLU A 193 -10.20 -16.39 0.95
N GLY A 194 -9.44 -15.33 0.61
CA GLY A 194 -9.98 -14.10 0.04
C GLY A 194 -10.83 -13.30 1.03
N GLN A 195 -10.82 -13.68 2.31
CA GLN A 195 -11.57 -13.06 3.41
C GLN A 195 -10.78 -13.19 4.71
N VAL A 196 -11.15 -12.43 5.74
CA VAL A 196 -10.55 -12.50 7.08
C VAL A 196 -11.64 -12.66 8.14
N SER A 197 -11.48 -13.63 9.03
CA SER A 197 -12.39 -13.87 10.15
C SER A 197 -12.36 -12.72 11.16
N SER A 198 -13.52 -12.48 11.77
CA SER A 198 -13.66 -11.43 12.77
C SER A 198 -12.77 -11.65 14.00
N SER A 199 -12.48 -12.91 14.35
CA SER A 199 -11.57 -13.28 15.44
C SER A 199 -10.12 -12.90 15.17
N THR A 200 -9.61 -13.20 13.97
CA THR A 200 -8.24 -12.82 13.58
C THR A 200 -8.12 -11.31 13.54
N PHE A 201 -9.08 -10.63 12.91
CA PHE A 201 -9.10 -9.17 12.84
C PHE A 201 -9.12 -8.50 14.22
N ALA A 202 -10.00 -8.95 15.13
CA ALA A 202 -10.08 -8.41 16.48
C ALA A 202 -8.78 -8.61 17.29
N THR A 203 -8.13 -9.77 17.10
CA THR A 203 -6.83 -10.06 17.73
C THR A 203 -5.77 -9.07 17.27
N CYS A 204 -5.69 -8.78 15.97
CA CYS A 204 -4.74 -7.79 15.45
C CYS A 204 -5.02 -6.38 15.98
N VAL A 205 -6.29 -5.94 16.00
CA VAL A 205 -6.66 -4.63 16.54
C VAL A 205 -6.22 -4.48 18.00
N SER A 206 -6.30 -5.55 18.80
CA SER A 206 -5.88 -5.52 20.21
C SER A 206 -4.36 -5.38 20.42
N ARG A 207 -3.54 -5.70 19.42
CA ARG A 207 -2.06 -5.68 19.51
C ARG A 207 -1.41 -4.38 19.01
N ASP A 208 -2.20 -3.37 18.64
CA ASP A 208 -1.80 -1.99 18.33
C ASP A 208 -0.67 -1.78 17.29
N GLY A 209 -0.52 -2.68 16.32
CA GLY A 209 0.46 -2.60 15.23
C GLY A 209 -0.20 -2.62 13.86
N TYR A 210 0.56 -2.33 12.80
CA TYR A 210 0.11 -2.45 11.40
C TYR A 210 -1.24 -1.76 11.09
N LYS A 211 -1.57 -0.66 11.78
CA LYS A 211 -2.90 -0.02 11.76
C LYS A 211 -3.39 0.27 10.34
N SER A 212 -2.53 0.86 9.51
CA SER A 212 -2.83 1.17 8.12
C SER A 212 -3.02 -0.09 7.26
N MET A 213 -2.21 -1.13 7.47
CA MET A 213 -2.32 -2.41 6.76
C MET A 213 -3.65 -3.10 7.10
N LEU A 214 -4.07 -3.10 8.37
CA LEU A 214 -5.36 -3.66 8.78
C LEU A 214 -6.54 -2.99 8.07
N LEU A 215 -6.51 -1.65 7.95
CA LEU A 215 -7.52 -0.91 7.22
C LEU A 215 -7.51 -1.27 5.72
N ILE A 216 -6.33 -1.42 5.12
CA ILE A 216 -6.21 -1.82 3.71
C ILE A 216 -6.76 -3.23 3.50
N ILE A 217 -6.38 -4.20 4.34
CA ILE A 217 -6.86 -5.58 4.20
C ILE A 217 -8.37 -5.65 4.42
N SER A 218 -8.92 -4.95 5.41
CA SER A 218 -10.38 -4.84 5.58
C SER A 218 -11.04 -4.23 4.34
N ALA A 219 -10.48 -3.17 3.75
CA ALA A 219 -11.04 -2.59 2.54
C ALA A 219 -10.95 -3.51 1.30
N LEU A 220 -9.94 -4.39 1.23
CA LEU A 220 -9.71 -5.27 0.09
C LEU A 220 -10.47 -6.61 0.17
N THR A 221 -10.72 -7.10 1.39
CA THR A 221 -11.34 -8.41 1.64
C THR A 221 -12.85 -8.34 1.88
N GLU A 222 -13.36 -7.15 2.22
CA GLU A 222 -14.73 -6.98 2.64
C GLU A 222 -15.64 -6.42 1.55
N ALA A 223 -16.96 -6.39 1.82
CA ALA A 223 -17.93 -5.88 0.87
C ALA A 223 -17.71 -4.39 0.57
N GLU A 224 -18.20 -3.95 -0.59
CA GLU A 224 -18.14 -2.57 -1.07
C GLU A 224 -18.59 -1.54 -0.02
N GLU A 225 -19.59 -1.89 0.82
CA GLU A 225 -20.04 -1.02 1.92
C GLU A 225 -18.91 -0.67 2.91
N LYS A 226 -18.03 -1.63 3.25
CA LYS A 226 -16.90 -1.38 4.14
C LYS A 226 -15.80 -0.59 3.46
N LEU A 227 -15.54 -0.84 2.18
CA LEU A 227 -14.64 -0.02 1.37
C LEU A 227 -15.07 1.46 1.44
N MET A 228 -16.36 1.75 1.25
CA MET A 228 -16.88 3.12 1.30
C MET A 228 -16.73 3.79 2.68
N LYS A 229 -16.69 3.01 3.76
CA LYS A 229 -16.44 3.50 5.13
C LYS A 229 -14.94 3.73 5.41
N VAL A 230 -14.07 2.86 4.90
CA VAL A 230 -12.63 2.88 5.18
C VAL A 230 -11.86 3.81 4.24
N ALA A 231 -12.25 3.88 2.96
CA ALA A 231 -11.56 4.67 1.94
C ALA A 231 -11.39 6.15 2.32
N PRO A 232 -12.36 6.87 2.91
CA PRO A 232 -12.17 8.26 3.34
C PRO A 232 -11.12 8.44 4.45
N VAL A 233 -10.89 7.41 5.28
CA VAL A 233 -9.85 7.42 6.31
C VAL A 233 -8.47 7.23 5.68
N LEU A 234 -8.37 6.29 4.72
CA LEU A 234 -7.13 6.00 4.00
C LEU A 234 -6.75 7.13 3.02
N GLU A 235 -7.71 7.83 2.43
CA GLU A 235 -7.43 8.94 1.51
C GLU A 235 -6.55 10.03 2.14
N LYS A 236 -6.71 10.28 3.44
CA LYS A 236 -5.91 11.26 4.18
C LYS A 236 -4.46 10.82 4.39
N ARG A 237 -4.13 9.56 4.08
CA ARG A 237 -2.79 8.99 4.22
C ARG A 237 -2.04 9.11 2.90
N ASP A 238 -0.86 9.68 2.93
CA ASP A 238 -0.08 9.96 1.73
C ASP A 238 0.92 8.84 1.39
N PHE A 239 0.41 7.64 1.12
CA PHE A 239 1.24 6.49 0.74
C PHE A 239 0.50 5.58 -0.24
N ALA A 240 1.24 4.80 -1.05
CA ALA A 240 0.68 4.27 -2.29
C ALA A 240 -0.47 3.26 -2.09
N CYS A 241 -0.36 2.34 -1.14
CA CYS A 241 -1.38 1.32 -0.91
C CYS A 241 -2.71 1.93 -0.44
N ALA A 242 -2.68 3.01 0.36
CA ALA A 242 -3.89 3.75 0.74
C ALA A 242 -4.54 4.45 -0.45
N GLN A 243 -3.72 5.01 -1.34
CA GLN A 243 -4.18 5.69 -2.55
C GLN A 243 -4.75 4.71 -3.58
N TYR A 244 -4.25 3.47 -3.64
CA TYR A 244 -4.87 2.39 -4.41
C TYR A 244 -6.28 2.07 -3.92
N VAL A 245 -6.47 1.89 -2.62
CA VAL A 245 -7.81 1.65 -2.04
C VAL A 245 -8.76 2.83 -2.31
N SER A 246 -8.27 4.06 -2.12
CA SER A 246 -9.03 5.28 -2.43
C SER A 246 -9.41 5.37 -3.91
N ALA A 247 -8.48 5.05 -4.82
CA ALA A 247 -8.72 5.06 -6.26
C ALA A 247 -9.80 4.06 -6.66
N ARG A 248 -9.79 2.84 -6.07
CA ARG A 248 -10.83 1.84 -6.29
C ARG A 248 -12.21 2.31 -5.83
N SER A 249 -12.28 2.94 -4.66
CA SER A 249 -13.55 3.49 -4.15
C SER A 249 -14.11 4.61 -5.01
N LYS A 250 -13.25 5.45 -5.61
CA LYS A 250 -13.67 6.63 -6.39
C LYS A 250 -13.78 6.39 -7.89
N GLY A 251 -13.26 5.28 -8.40
CA GLY A 251 -13.14 5.04 -9.85
C GLY A 251 -12.15 5.97 -10.56
N LYS A 252 -11.17 6.54 -9.83
CA LYS A 252 -10.16 7.44 -10.41
C LYS A 252 -8.87 7.49 -9.60
N VAL A 253 -7.74 7.60 -10.29
CA VAL A 253 -6.44 7.85 -9.66
C VAL A 253 -6.26 9.36 -9.48
N SER A 254 -6.11 9.80 -8.21
CA SER A 254 -5.98 11.23 -7.87
C SER A 254 -4.52 11.68 -7.76
N LYS A 255 -3.62 10.78 -7.36
CA LYS A 255 -2.19 11.03 -7.23
C LYS A 255 -1.41 9.82 -7.77
N PRO A 256 -0.43 10.02 -8.68
CA PRO A 256 0.37 8.92 -9.21
C PRO A 256 1.41 8.46 -8.17
N PHE A 257 1.61 7.14 -8.09
CA PHE A 257 2.69 6.52 -7.35
C PHE A 257 3.37 5.49 -8.25
N PHE A 258 4.44 5.92 -8.92
CA PHE A 258 5.11 5.12 -9.95
C PHE A 258 5.72 3.82 -9.43
N HIS A 259 5.97 3.69 -8.13
CA HIS A 259 6.47 2.47 -7.53
C HIS A 259 5.36 1.43 -7.22
N CYS A 260 4.09 1.79 -7.35
CA CYS A 260 2.97 0.93 -6.98
C CYS A 260 2.36 0.25 -8.20
N SER A 261 2.71 -1.01 -8.43
CA SER A 261 2.17 -1.84 -9.53
C SER A 261 0.64 -1.84 -9.55
N ARG A 262 -0.01 -2.01 -8.39
CA ARG A 262 -1.48 -2.04 -8.27
C ARG A 262 -2.14 -0.77 -8.76
N LEU A 263 -1.60 0.38 -8.37
CA LEU A 263 -2.13 1.68 -8.78
C LEU A 263 -1.90 1.94 -10.27
N LEU A 264 -0.73 1.56 -10.80
CA LEU A 264 -0.42 1.67 -12.22
C LEU A 264 -1.33 0.78 -13.08
N ILE A 265 -1.50 -0.50 -12.70
CA ILE A 265 -2.42 -1.42 -13.39
C ILE A 265 -3.85 -0.86 -13.38
N TYR A 266 -4.29 -0.32 -12.24
CA TYR A 266 -5.61 0.28 -12.11
C TYR A 266 -5.79 1.52 -13.01
N ASP A 267 -4.79 2.39 -13.07
CA ASP A 267 -4.81 3.56 -13.96
C ASP A 267 -4.89 3.16 -15.44
N GLU A 268 -4.08 2.18 -15.85
CA GLU A 268 -4.11 1.64 -17.22
C GLU A 268 -5.44 0.95 -17.54
N ALA A 269 -6.05 0.24 -16.59
CA ALA A 269 -7.38 -0.33 -16.75
C ALA A 269 -8.46 0.74 -16.95
N LEU A 270 -8.39 1.85 -16.21
CA LEU A 270 -9.30 3.00 -16.40
C LEU A 270 -9.10 3.65 -17.77
N LYS A 271 -7.85 3.83 -18.23
CA LYS A 271 -7.55 4.32 -19.58
C LYS A 271 -8.15 3.41 -20.65
N PHE A 272 -8.02 2.10 -20.48
CA PHE A 272 -8.54 1.12 -21.43
C PHE A 272 -10.07 1.18 -21.57
N VAL A 273 -10.81 1.26 -20.45
CA VAL A 273 -12.28 1.46 -20.47
C VAL A 273 -12.66 2.77 -21.16
N GLN A 274 -11.83 3.80 -21.05
CA GLN A 274 -12.06 5.11 -21.67
C GLN A 274 -11.61 5.17 -23.14
N ASN A 275 -11.22 4.05 -23.75
CA ASN A 275 -10.65 3.99 -25.11
C ASN A 275 -9.43 4.91 -25.31
N LYS A 276 -8.64 5.11 -24.25
CA LYS A 276 -7.38 5.84 -24.30
C LYS A 276 -6.21 4.89 -24.56
N SER A 277 -5.10 5.43 -25.05
CA SER A 277 -3.86 4.67 -25.23
C SER A 277 -3.37 4.08 -23.91
N VAL A 278 -3.13 2.77 -23.91
CA VAL A 278 -2.60 2.00 -22.78
C VAL A 278 -1.10 1.77 -22.96
N ASN A 279 -0.31 1.90 -21.89
CA ASN A 279 1.11 1.61 -21.92
C ASN A 279 1.37 0.10 -21.75
N GLN A 280 1.28 -0.65 -22.86
CA GLN A 280 1.52 -2.11 -22.84
C GLN A 280 2.94 -2.47 -22.37
N THR A 281 3.96 -1.69 -22.75
CA THR A 281 5.35 -1.93 -22.34
C THR A 281 5.52 -1.86 -20.82
N LEU A 282 4.86 -0.90 -20.17
CA LEU A 282 4.82 -0.83 -18.71
C LEU A 282 4.12 -2.06 -18.11
N LEU A 283 2.97 -2.45 -18.66
CA LEU A 283 2.23 -3.62 -18.18
C LEU A 283 3.03 -4.92 -18.33
N GLU A 284 3.77 -5.10 -19.42
CA GLU A 284 4.64 -6.26 -19.63
C GLU A 284 5.77 -6.34 -18.57
N LYS A 285 6.37 -5.19 -18.20
CA LYS A 285 7.34 -5.14 -17.09
C LYS A 285 6.71 -5.51 -15.76
N ILE A 286 5.57 -4.89 -15.44
CA ILE A 286 4.84 -5.16 -14.20
C ILE A 286 4.40 -6.63 -14.11
N ALA A 287 3.98 -7.25 -15.23
CA ALA A 287 3.47 -8.62 -15.29
C ALA A 287 4.46 -9.71 -14.85
N VAL A 288 5.76 -9.40 -14.77
CA VAL A 288 6.77 -10.29 -14.19
C VAL A 288 6.54 -10.48 -12.69
N LYS A 289 6.12 -9.41 -12.00
CA LYS A 289 5.90 -9.42 -10.56
C LYS A 289 4.42 -9.40 -10.22
N ASP A 290 3.53 -8.86 -11.02
CA ASP A 290 2.12 -8.75 -10.65
C ASP A 290 1.20 -9.47 -11.64
N PRO A 291 0.53 -10.56 -11.22
CA PRO A 291 -0.34 -11.31 -12.11
C PRO A 291 -1.57 -10.52 -12.60
N LEU A 292 -2.04 -9.46 -11.93
CA LEU A 292 -3.16 -8.67 -12.47
C LEU A 292 -2.79 -7.91 -13.73
N ALA A 293 -1.52 -7.52 -13.92
CA ALA A 293 -1.11 -6.89 -15.17
C ALA A 293 -1.30 -7.86 -16.36
N ARG A 294 -1.14 -9.16 -16.13
CA ARG A 294 -1.42 -10.18 -17.16
C ARG A 294 -2.91 -10.22 -17.51
N LEU A 295 -3.82 -10.11 -16.55
CA LEU A 295 -5.25 -10.06 -16.85
C LEU A 295 -5.63 -8.86 -17.71
N LEU A 296 -5.02 -7.69 -17.46
CA LEU A 296 -5.22 -6.51 -18.32
C LEU A 296 -4.64 -6.75 -19.73
N LEU A 297 -3.44 -7.33 -19.83
CA LEU A 297 -2.84 -7.68 -21.12
C LEU A 297 -3.68 -8.72 -21.89
N VAL A 298 -4.29 -9.70 -21.23
CA VAL A 298 -5.25 -10.61 -21.86
C VAL A 298 -6.39 -9.80 -22.47
N SER A 299 -7.01 -8.92 -21.68
CA SER A 299 -8.13 -8.09 -22.13
C SER A 299 -7.79 -7.25 -23.36
N ILE A 300 -6.60 -6.63 -23.36
CA ILE A 300 -6.11 -5.80 -24.48
C ILE A 300 -5.92 -6.63 -25.75
N ASN A 301 -5.36 -7.84 -25.64
CA ASN A 301 -5.02 -8.65 -26.81
C ASN A 301 -6.17 -9.56 -27.27
N LEU A 302 -7.25 -9.68 -26.50
CA LEU A 302 -8.32 -10.66 -26.73
C LEU A 302 -8.97 -10.56 -28.12
N GLN A 303 -9.06 -9.36 -28.69
CA GLN A 303 -9.64 -9.13 -30.02
C GLN A 303 -8.59 -9.07 -31.12
N ASP A 304 -7.50 -8.33 -30.91
CA ASP A 304 -6.52 -8.03 -31.96
C ASP A 304 -5.44 -9.12 -32.14
N ASP A 305 -5.07 -9.81 -31.05
CA ASP A 305 -4.09 -10.90 -31.06
C ASP A 305 -4.45 -11.98 -30.01
N PRO A 306 -5.44 -12.84 -30.30
CA PRO A 306 -5.88 -13.88 -29.37
C PRO A 306 -4.75 -14.85 -28.97
N GLY A 307 -3.75 -15.05 -29.85
CA GLY A 307 -2.58 -15.86 -29.55
C GLY A 307 -1.76 -15.28 -28.40
N LYS A 308 -1.40 -13.99 -28.50
CA LYS A 308 -0.72 -13.26 -27.42
C LYS A 308 -1.59 -13.17 -26.16
N GLY A 309 -2.91 -13.00 -26.33
CA GLY A 309 -3.87 -13.06 -25.22
C GLY A 309 -3.80 -14.39 -24.46
N PHE A 310 -3.76 -15.52 -25.18
CA PHE A 310 -3.68 -16.84 -24.57
C PHE A 310 -2.33 -17.07 -23.87
N GLU A 311 -1.22 -16.60 -24.44
CA GLU A 311 0.10 -16.65 -23.79
C GLU A 311 0.10 -15.91 -22.44
N HIS A 312 -0.50 -14.71 -22.39
CA HIS A 312 -0.66 -13.97 -21.14
C HIS A 312 -1.54 -14.71 -20.13
N MET A 313 -2.62 -15.35 -20.57
CA MET A 313 -3.51 -16.15 -19.72
C MET A 313 -2.79 -17.39 -19.16
N LYS A 314 -2.01 -18.09 -19.98
CA LYS A 314 -1.17 -19.22 -19.57
C LYS A 314 -0.14 -18.82 -18.54
N ALA A 315 0.54 -17.69 -18.77
CA ALA A 315 1.53 -17.21 -17.83
C ALA A 315 0.89 -16.66 -16.53
N PHE A 316 -0.34 -16.13 -16.58
CA PHE A 316 -1.14 -15.81 -15.40
C PHE A 316 -1.44 -17.08 -14.58
N PHE A 317 -1.96 -18.12 -15.23
CA PHE A 317 -2.20 -19.41 -14.59
C PHE A 317 -0.94 -19.99 -13.92
N ASN A 318 0.20 -19.97 -14.62
CA ASN A 318 1.46 -20.46 -14.08
C ASN A 318 1.96 -19.67 -12.86
N SER A 319 1.60 -18.39 -12.73
CA SER A 319 2.02 -17.55 -11.61
C SER A 319 1.11 -17.69 -10.38
N VAL A 320 -0.20 -17.90 -10.57
CA VAL A 320 -1.17 -18.00 -9.47
C VAL A 320 -1.51 -19.44 -9.07
N GLY A 321 -1.21 -20.41 -9.94
CA GLY A 321 -1.37 -21.86 -9.73
C GLY A 321 -2.80 -22.38 -9.82
N GLU A 322 -3.79 -21.64 -9.28
CA GLU A 322 -5.21 -21.99 -9.35
C GLU A 322 -6.03 -20.76 -9.75
N ILE A 323 -6.95 -20.96 -10.70
CA ILE A 323 -7.92 -19.95 -11.11
C ILE A 323 -9.32 -20.52 -10.87
N LEU A 324 -10.15 -19.75 -10.18
CA LEU A 324 -11.58 -19.98 -10.11
C LEU A 324 -12.26 -18.93 -10.97
N TYR A 325 -13.29 -19.31 -11.72
CA TYR A 325 -14.02 -18.33 -12.52
C TYR A 325 -15.52 -18.57 -12.58
N VAL A 326 -16.25 -17.50 -12.89
CA VAL A 326 -17.69 -17.51 -13.15
C VAL A 326 -17.98 -16.74 -14.42
N GLU A 327 -18.71 -17.39 -15.32
CA GLU A 327 -19.25 -16.77 -16.52
C GLU A 327 -20.35 -15.76 -16.18
N THR A 328 -20.31 -14.62 -16.85
CA THR A 328 -21.25 -13.52 -16.65
C THR A 328 -21.65 -12.90 -17.97
N ASP A 329 -22.79 -12.21 -17.95
CA ASP A 329 -23.23 -11.42 -19.07
C ASP A 329 -22.19 -10.36 -19.45
N ALA A 330 -22.03 -10.15 -20.74
CA ALA A 330 -21.16 -9.11 -21.26
C ALA A 330 -21.58 -7.74 -20.71
N SER A 331 -20.59 -6.95 -20.27
CA SER A 331 -20.80 -5.57 -19.86
C SER A 331 -20.44 -4.59 -20.99
N ASP A 332 -20.69 -3.31 -20.76
CA ASP A 332 -20.20 -2.21 -21.59
C ASP A 332 -18.67 -2.03 -21.52
N LYS A 333 -18.02 -2.64 -20.53
CA LYS A 333 -16.56 -2.65 -20.37
C LYS A 333 -15.94 -3.82 -21.14
N PRO A 334 -14.67 -3.68 -21.59
CA PRO A 334 -13.95 -4.80 -22.19
C PRO A 334 -13.87 -5.97 -21.22
N ARG A 335 -13.90 -7.19 -21.78
CA ARG A 335 -13.89 -8.45 -21.02
C ARG A 335 -12.69 -8.50 -20.07
N LEU A 336 -12.84 -9.13 -18.91
CA LEU A 336 -11.88 -9.19 -17.81
C LEU A 336 -11.55 -7.89 -17.09
N VAL A 337 -11.79 -6.70 -17.68
CA VAL A 337 -11.38 -5.44 -17.04
C VAL A 337 -12.12 -5.19 -15.73
N ARG A 338 -13.34 -5.73 -15.61
CA ARG A 338 -14.11 -5.69 -14.37
C ARG A 338 -13.37 -6.30 -13.18
N ASN A 339 -12.56 -7.35 -13.40
CA ASN A 339 -11.72 -7.97 -12.36
C ASN A 339 -10.69 -7.00 -11.75
N LEU A 340 -10.34 -5.93 -12.48
CA LEU A 340 -9.38 -4.92 -12.05
C LEU A 340 -10.08 -3.74 -11.36
N LEU A 341 -11.32 -3.45 -11.75
CA LEU A 341 -12.02 -2.22 -11.37
C LEU A 341 -13.03 -2.41 -10.24
N GLU A 342 -13.68 -3.56 -10.19
CA GLU A 342 -14.80 -3.84 -9.30
C GLU A 342 -14.39 -4.82 -8.20
N PHE A 343 -15.18 -4.84 -7.12
CA PHE A 343 -15.03 -5.83 -6.06
C PHE A 343 -16.11 -6.90 -6.22
N GLN A 344 -15.70 -8.16 -6.14
CA GLN A 344 -16.63 -9.28 -6.13
C GLN A 344 -16.23 -10.28 -5.05
N LYS A 345 -17.24 -10.79 -4.35
CA LYS A 345 -17.06 -11.95 -3.48
C LYS A 345 -17.07 -13.21 -4.33
N LEU A 346 -16.26 -14.19 -3.95
CA LEU A 346 -16.27 -15.50 -4.58
C LEU A 346 -17.69 -16.11 -4.46
N PRO A 347 -18.40 -16.34 -5.58
CA PRO A 347 -19.71 -16.97 -5.54
C PRO A 347 -19.61 -18.46 -5.22
N LYS A 348 -20.71 -19.08 -4.79
CA LYS A 348 -20.74 -20.52 -4.46
C LYS A 348 -20.55 -21.44 -5.68
N ASN A 349 -20.99 -20.97 -6.86
CA ASN A 349 -20.93 -21.74 -8.10
C ASN A 349 -19.79 -21.20 -8.96
N PHE A 350 -18.63 -21.84 -8.90
CA PHE A 350 -17.46 -21.49 -9.71
C PHE A 350 -16.94 -22.69 -10.47
N LYS A 351 -16.32 -22.43 -11.62
CA LYS A 351 -15.50 -23.39 -12.37
C LYS A 351 -14.05 -23.24 -11.91
N ARG A 352 -13.29 -24.34 -11.92
CA ARG A 352 -11.89 -24.37 -11.51
C ARG A 352 -11.01 -24.73 -12.69
N VAL A 353 -9.93 -23.99 -12.86
CA VAL A 353 -8.87 -24.28 -13.84
C VAL A 353 -7.73 -24.95 -13.10
N THR A 354 -7.48 -26.22 -13.43
CA THR A 354 -6.38 -27.01 -12.85
C THR A 354 -5.41 -27.55 -13.91
N SER A 355 -5.79 -27.44 -15.18
CA SER A 355 -5.04 -27.96 -16.31
C SER A 355 -5.04 -26.97 -17.48
N GLU A 356 -4.14 -27.19 -18.43
CA GLU A 356 -4.07 -26.40 -19.67
C GLU A 356 -5.37 -26.52 -20.49
N ARG A 357 -6.02 -27.68 -20.47
CA ARG A 357 -7.32 -27.87 -21.14
C ARG A 357 -8.43 -27.03 -20.51
N ASP A 358 -8.46 -26.93 -19.18
CA ASP A 358 -9.42 -26.05 -18.49
C ASP A 358 -9.17 -24.57 -18.83
N LEU A 359 -7.90 -24.21 -19.05
CA LEU A 359 -7.48 -22.87 -19.42
C LEU A 359 -7.93 -22.51 -20.84
N GLU A 360 -7.80 -23.44 -21.79
CA GLU A 360 -8.34 -23.30 -23.15
C GLU A 360 -9.84 -23.04 -23.10
N HIS A 361 -10.60 -23.81 -22.31
CA HIS A 361 -12.04 -23.59 -22.15
C HIS A 361 -12.39 -22.23 -21.53
N LEU A 362 -11.64 -21.76 -20.54
CA LEU A 362 -11.80 -20.41 -19.99
C LEU A 362 -11.55 -19.34 -21.08
N PHE A 363 -10.50 -19.52 -21.88
CA PHE A 363 -10.17 -18.58 -22.95
C PHE A 363 -11.18 -18.59 -24.10
N GLU A 364 -11.74 -19.75 -24.43
CA GLU A 364 -12.86 -19.89 -25.36
C GLU A 364 -14.11 -19.18 -24.83
N ALA A 365 -14.44 -19.30 -23.54
CA ALA A 365 -15.58 -18.60 -22.93
C ALA A 365 -15.44 -17.08 -23.09
N LEU A 366 -14.23 -16.56 -22.93
CA LEU A 366 -13.89 -15.15 -23.15
C LEU A 366 -14.09 -14.68 -24.59
N SER A 367 -14.32 -15.55 -25.58
CA SER A 367 -14.67 -15.14 -26.94
C SER A 367 -16.13 -14.67 -27.08
N SER A 368 -17.01 -15.10 -26.17
CA SER A 368 -18.46 -14.88 -26.27
C SER A 368 -19.06 -14.21 -25.03
N GLN A 369 -18.45 -14.37 -23.85
CA GLN A 369 -18.95 -13.88 -22.57
C GLN A 369 -17.86 -13.13 -21.79
N ASP A 370 -18.24 -12.48 -20.70
CA ASP A 370 -17.28 -11.95 -19.72
C ASP A 370 -17.19 -12.90 -18.52
N VAL A 371 -16.10 -12.84 -17.76
CA VAL A 371 -15.87 -13.73 -16.63
C VAL A 371 -15.30 -12.99 -15.42
N TRP A 372 -15.74 -13.39 -14.24
CA TRP A 372 -15.06 -13.08 -12.99
C TRP A 372 -14.00 -14.13 -12.70
N ILE A 373 -12.79 -13.68 -12.43
CA ILE A 373 -11.62 -14.49 -12.08
C ILE A 373 -11.28 -14.23 -10.61
N PHE A 374 -11.09 -15.31 -9.88
CA PHE A 374 -10.63 -15.33 -8.50
C PHE A 374 -9.38 -16.20 -8.42
N PHE A 375 -8.38 -15.73 -7.68
CA PHE A 375 -7.10 -16.39 -7.52
C PHE A 375 -6.47 -15.95 -6.20
N LYS A 376 -5.42 -16.65 -5.77
CA LYS A 376 -4.68 -16.29 -4.56
C LYS A 376 -3.79 -15.09 -4.83
N ASP A 377 -4.25 -13.91 -4.40
CA ASP A 377 -3.62 -12.64 -4.73
C ASP A 377 -2.32 -12.40 -3.91
N PRO A 378 -1.12 -12.39 -4.54
CA PRO A 378 0.14 -12.17 -3.82
C PRO A 378 0.26 -10.76 -3.19
N GLU A 379 -0.63 -9.82 -3.51
CA GLU A 379 -0.67 -8.50 -2.89
C GLU A 379 -0.88 -8.58 -1.39
N TYR A 380 -1.67 -9.55 -0.90
CA TYR A 380 -1.86 -9.71 0.54
C TYR A 380 -0.52 -9.98 1.25
N LEU A 381 0.34 -10.81 0.67
CA LEU A 381 1.68 -11.06 1.19
C LEU A 381 2.55 -9.79 1.12
N ARG A 382 2.51 -9.05 0.01
CA ARG A 382 3.26 -7.79 -0.13
C ARG A 382 2.88 -6.75 0.91
N LEU A 383 1.59 -6.67 1.25
CA LEU A 383 1.12 -5.70 2.24
C LEU A 383 1.83 -5.89 3.58
N TYR A 384 2.25 -7.10 3.95
CA TYR A 384 3.05 -7.33 5.16
C TYR A 384 4.42 -6.61 5.13
N PHE A 385 5.06 -6.58 3.96
CA PHE A 385 6.36 -5.92 3.75
C PHE A 385 6.23 -4.39 3.52
N GLY A 386 5.01 -3.89 3.39
CA GLY A 386 4.71 -2.47 3.24
C GLY A 386 5.18 -1.89 1.89
N GLU A 387 4.92 -0.60 1.69
CA GLU A 387 5.26 0.05 0.41
C GLU A 387 6.77 0.14 0.14
N ARG A 388 7.63 -0.03 1.16
CA ARG A 388 9.09 -0.06 1.02
C ARG A 388 9.54 -1.17 0.08
N HIS A 389 8.91 -2.34 0.19
CA HIS A 389 9.15 -3.46 -0.72
C HIS A 389 8.97 -3.02 -2.18
N CYS A 390 7.84 -2.36 -2.49
CA CYS A 390 7.56 -1.87 -3.83
C CYS A 390 8.49 -0.72 -4.26
N LYS A 391 8.74 0.26 -3.38
CA LYS A 391 9.67 1.38 -3.64
C LYS A 391 11.08 0.93 -3.98
N ASN A 392 11.58 -0.09 -3.29
CA ASN A 392 12.96 -0.52 -3.48
C ASN A 392 13.12 -1.49 -4.64
N THR A 393 12.07 -2.25 -4.96
CA THR A 393 12.11 -3.21 -6.07
C THR A 393 11.63 -2.62 -7.41
N CYS A 394 10.96 -1.46 -7.41
CA CYS A 394 10.55 -0.77 -8.65
C CYS A 394 11.71 -0.08 -9.37
N LEU A 395 12.74 0.34 -8.64
CA LEU A 395 13.93 1.01 -9.19
C LEU A 395 14.68 0.11 -10.18
N TRP A 396 14.58 -1.20 -9.98
CA TRP A 396 15.14 -2.23 -10.86
C TRP A 396 14.67 -2.13 -12.31
N GLU A 397 13.49 -1.54 -12.52
CA GLU A 397 12.76 -1.68 -13.78
C GLU A 397 12.73 -0.38 -14.61
N GLY A 398 13.41 0.65 -14.11
CA GLY A 398 13.48 1.97 -14.75
C GLY A 398 12.13 2.65 -14.88
N TRP A 399 11.19 2.37 -13.95
CA TRP A 399 9.84 2.97 -13.94
C TRP A 399 9.86 4.49 -13.70
N THR A 400 11.01 5.07 -13.33
CA THR A 400 11.17 6.48 -12.96
C THR A 400 11.04 7.48 -14.12
N ASN A 401 10.91 7.00 -15.36
CA ASN A 401 10.79 7.83 -16.57
C ASN A 401 9.44 7.64 -17.32
N ALA A 402 8.41 7.12 -16.66
CA ALA A 402 7.07 6.94 -17.25
C ALA A 402 6.17 8.16 -17.02
#